data_AF-A0A820RQX5-F1
#
_entry.id   AF-A0A820RQX5-F1
#
_cell.length_a   1.000
_cell.length_b   1.000
_cell.length_c   1.000
_cell.angle_alpha   90.00
_cell.angle_beta   90.00
_cell.angle_gamma   90.00
#
_symmetry.space_group_name_H-M   'P 1'
#
loop_
_entity.id
_entity.type
_entity.pdbx_description
1 polymer ?
#
loop_
_entity_poly.entity_id
_entity_poly.type
_entity_poly.pdbx_seq_one_letter_code
_entity_poly.pdbx_strand_id
1 'polypeptide(L)'
;MTIIFFQCRLEAEQHHVYKNAPQPSYDPQTPPDTSAYISAALVLGEALGSGDPDAIAAAKAALDRVTADAHASGVFDHAAAFSGSVLDRVASIDDDYAVAGAADCDGHDDDWKKLDNANVLYSLSDIDNERFAILAQEKMFTKFLNFVLALADDIYLIPTSILDRFCSCILPRVHHNVKCLSLDLTSMERILRVAEYPYLSQLKLFNFNQDICSSYFTDLPSTTFSSSILTKLCISLNTLQDCLSLLDGRLKQLSTLIVIVHGTKNHSTFDHNMNDLPNLKCFSLTYNSIEAYDAQVIPLLRRMSHLKELILYLSIENRVVFVDGTRLYNEILIHMPQLRVRFGSFETRILHWNYTIFPIAEEINGFEFCISVLHFWDSKTKQFQYNQLHSIVEFPHLASLNVRRADVYYVEQFLNTEKTHLPRLTELEVDYDNLVTVTDNFTRDATRGNCAKVKWLIFEITIEYSRDVHVTFLRCKWNYFHYLNKMNNKNSSVFEDRVRVNQ
;
A
#
# COMPACT_ATOMS: atom_id res chain seq x y z
N MET A 1 25.54 -8.38 6.40
CA MET A 1 26.08 -9.75 6.54
C MET A 1 25.52 -10.50 7.75
N THR A 2 25.54 -9.94 8.97
CA THR A 2 24.99 -10.59 10.18
C THR A 2 23.49 -10.96 10.06
N ILE A 3 22.69 -10.14 9.37
CA ILE A 3 21.25 -10.36 9.15
C ILE A 3 20.97 -11.59 8.27
N ILE A 4 21.79 -11.82 7.23
CA ILE A 4 21.66 -12.99 6.33
C ILE A 4 22.01 -14.28 7.08
N PHE A 5 23.00 -14.22 7.96
CA PHE A 5 23.44 -15.37 8.78
C PHE A 5 22.34 -15.83 9.77
N PHE A 6 21.55 -14.91 10.31
CA PHE A 6 20.42 -15.24 11.19
C PHE A 6 19.24 -15.87 10.44
N GLN A 7 18.92 -15.38 9.23
CA GLN A 7 17.85 -15.90 8.39
C GLN A 7 18.09 -17.39 8.02
N CYS A 8 19.29 -17.72 7.55
CA CYS A 8 19.63 -19.09 7.16
C CYS A 8 19.64 -20.07 8.34
N ARG A 9 19.97 -19.60 9.55
CA ARG A 9 19.99 -20.43 10.76
C ARG A 9 18.58 -20.75 11.26
N LEU A 10 17.66 -19.79 11.20
CA LEU A 10 16.25 -19.97 11.58
C LEU A 10 15.53 -20.98 10.68
N GLU A 11 15.81 -20.94 9.37
CA GLU A 11 15.25 -21.87 8.39
C GLU A 11 15.80 -23.31 8.57
N ALA A 12 17.08 -23.44 8.95
CA ALA A 12 17.72 -24.73 9.24
C ALA A 12 17.17 -25.40 10.52
N GLU A 13 16.92 -24.63 11.57
CA GLU A 13 16.38 -25.15 12.85
C GLU A 13 14.92 -25.61 12.72
N GLN A 14 14.09 -24.93 11.90
CA GLN A 14 12.71 -25.35 11.62
C GLN A 14 12.62 -26.67 10.85
N HIS A 15 13.54 -26.92 9.90
CA HIS A 15 13.60 -28.18 9.17
C HIS A 15 14.06 -29.37 10.02
N HIS A 16 14.86 -29.13 11.08
CA HIS A 16 15.36 -30.19 11.96
C HIS A 16 14.28 -30.73 12.90
N VAL A 17 13.25 -29.94 13.21
CA VAL A 17 12.09 -30.33 14.04
C VAL A 17 11.15 -31.27 13.27
N TYR A 18 11.02 -31.11 11.95
CA TYR A 18 10.17 -31.97 11.11
C TYR A 18 10.74 -33.36 10.83
N LYS A 19 12.06 -33.57 11.01
CA LYS A 19 12.71 -34.89 10.81
C LYS A 19 12.44 -35.92 11.92
N ASN A 20 11.90 -35.51 13.06
CA ASN A 20 11.69 -36.40 14.22
C ASN A 20 10.23 -36.91 14.37
N ALA A 21 9.36 -36.68 13.39
CA ALA A 21 8.02 -37.26 13.37
C ALA A 21 8.04 -38.65 12.70
N PRO A 22 7.41 -39.69 13.28
CA PRO A 22 7.38 -41.03 12.68
C PRO A 22 6.52 -41.05 11.42
N GLN A 23 7.10 -41.41 10.27
CA GLN A 23 6.37 -41.61 9.02
C GLN A 23 5.80 -43.04 8.89
N PRO A 24 4.58 -43.21 8.33
CA PRO A 24 4.02 -44.51 7.98
C PRO A 24 4.63 -45.05 6.67
N SER A 25 4.69 -46.38 6.58
CA SER A 25 5.35 -47.16 5.53
C SER A 25 4.73 -47.00 4.13
N TYR A 26 5.57 -46.67 3.14
CA TYR A 26 5.31 -46.90 1.72
C TYR A 26 6.61 -47.31 1.00
N ASP A 27 6.51 -48.27 0.07
CA ASP A 27 7.56 -48.97 -0.70
C ASP A 27 7.65 -48.39 -2.15
N PRO A 28 8.71 -48.57 -2.97
CA PRO A 28 9.68 -47.53 -3.26
C PRO A 28 9.71 -47.10 -4.75
N GLN A 29 9.84 -45.79 -4.97
CA GLN A 29 10.73 -45.28 -6.02
C GLN A 29 11.70 -44.34 -5.31
N THR A 30 12.98 -44.73 -5.28
CA THR A 30 14.02 -44.00 -4.56
C THR A 30 14.13 -42.58 -5.14
N PRO A 31 13.87 -41.52 -4.35
CA PRO A 31 14.07 -40.17 -4.83
C PRO A 31 15.59 -39.92 -4.98
N PRO A 32 15.99 -39.03 -5.92
CA PRO A 32 17.39 -38.66 -6.07
C PRO A 32 17.93 -38.05 -4.77
N ASP A 33 19.20 -38.32 -4.51
CA ASP A 33 19.88 -37.94 -3.27
C ASP A 33 20.04 -36.42 -3.15
N THR A 34 18.99 -35.79 -2.62
CA THR A 34 18.93 -34.35 -2.33
C THR A 34 19.91 -33.92 -1.22
N SER A 35 20.53 -34.88 -0.52
CA SER A 35 21.48 -34.58 0.55
C SER A 35 22.75 -33.89 0.04
N ALA A 36 23.21 -34.23 -1.17
CA ALA A 36 24.40 -33.62 -1.77
C ALA A 36 24.17 -32.14 -2.12
N TYR A 37 22.99 -31.79 -2.63
CA TYR A 37 22.64 -30.41 -2.97
C TYR A 37 22.45 -29.55 -1.71
N ILE A 38 21.74 -30.08 -0.71
CA ILE A 38 21.53 -29.38 0.57
C ILE A 38 22.86 -29.16 1.30
N SER A 39 23.74 -30.17 1.29
CA SER A 39 25.08 -30.05 1.90
C SER A 39 25.94 -29.01 1.18
N ALA A 40 25.91 -28.96 -0.15
CA ALA A 40 26.63 -27.95 -0.93
C ALA A 40 26.09 -26.52 -0.69
N ALA A 41 24.76 -26.38 -0.54
CA ALA A 41 24.14 -25.09 -0.22
C ALA A 41 24.49 -24.60 1.19
N LEU A 42 24.54 -25.51 2.18
CA LEU A 42 24.97 -25.18 3.55
C LEU A 42 26.43 -24.72 3.60
N VAL A 43 27.33 -25.42 2.90
CA VAL A 43 28.75 -25.03 2.82
C VAL A 43 28.91 -23.66 2.15
N LEU A 44 28.08 -23.33 1.17
CA LEU A 44 28.07 -21.98 0.58
C LEU A 44 27.59 -20.92 1.57
N GLY A 45 26.56 -21.22 2.37
CA GLY A 45 26.09 -20.33 3.44
C GLY A 45 27.17 -20.06 4.50
N GLU A 46 27.90 -21.09 4.93
CA GLU A 46 29.01 -20.96 5.89
C GLU A 46 30.19 -20.17 5.30
N ALA A 47 30.56 -20.42 4.04
CA ALA A 47 31.61 -19.69 3.35
C ALA A 47 31.26 -18.21 3.14
N LEU A 48 29.99 -17.89 2.84
CA LEU A 48 29.51 -16.51 2.78
C LEU A 48 29.55 -15.82 4.14
N GLY A 49 29.34 -16.57 5.23
CA GLY A 49 29.43 -16.08 6.60
C GLY A 49 30.85 -15.77 7.06
N SER A 50 31.87 -16.47 6.53
CA SER A 50 33.27 -16.24 6.87
C SER A 50 33.88 -15.04 6.14
N GLY A 51 33.32 -14.65 4.99
CA GLY A 51 33.82 -13.56 4.15
C GLY A 51 35.14 -13.87 3.43
N ASP A 52 35.58 -15.13 3.44
CA ASP A 52 36.79 -15.59 2.76
C ASP A 52 36.52 -15.81 1.25
N PRO A 53 37.12 -15.01 0.34
CA PRO A 53 36.87 -15.11 -1.09
C PRO A 53 37.18 -16.48 -1.69
N ASP A 54 38.21 -17.17 -1.16
CA ASP A 54 38.63 -18.48 -1.67
C ASP A 54 37.67 -19.57 -1.22
N ALA A 55 37.17 -19.48 0.02
CA ALA A 55 36.13 -20.37 0.53
C ALA A 55 34.81 -20.21 -0.23
N ILE A 56 34.42 -18.97 -0.55
CA ILE A 56 33.21 -18.67 -1.34
C ILE A 56 33.34 -19.22 -2.76
N ALA A 57 34.49 -19.00 -3.40
CA ALA A 57 34.73 -19.53 -4.75
C ALA A 57 34.71 -21.06 -4.79
N ALA A 58 35.31 -21.73 -3.80
CA ALA A 58 35.32 -23.17 -3.68
C ALA A 58 33.92 -23.76 -3.43
N ALA A 59 33.14 -23.15 -2.53
CA ALA A 59 31.77 -23.58 -2.22
C ALA A 59 30.83 -23.39 -3.42
N LYS A 60 30.97 -22.27 -4.16
CA LYS A 60 30.20 -22.01 -5.38
C LYS A 60 30.51 -23.05 -6.47
N ALA A 61 31.79 -23.37 -6.69
CA ALA A 61 32.20 -24.41 -7.64
C ALA A 61 31.75 -25.82 -7.24
N ALA A 62 31.50 -26.09 -5.95
CA ALA A 62 30.91 -27.34 -5.48
C ALA A 62 29.41 -27.40 -5.76
N LEU A 63 28.68 -26.31 -5.49
CA LEU A 63 27.24 -26.22 -5.78
C LEU A 63 26.95 -26.30 -7.29
N ASP A 64 27.76 -25.64 -8.12
CA ASP A 64 27.63 -25.68 -9.58
C ASP A 64 27.82 -27.11 -10.12
N ARG A 65 28.75 -27.88 -9.54
CA ARG A 65 28.99 -29.29 -9.91
C ARG A 65 27.79 -30.18 -9.56
N VAL A 66 27.28 -30.07 -8.33
CA VAL A 66 26.10 -30.84 -7.90
C VAL A 66 24.86 -30.47 -8.75
N THR A 67 24.74 -29.20 -9.14
CA THR A 67 23.67 -28.73 -10.03
C THR A 67 23.79 -29.32 -11.44
N ALA A 68 25.02 -29.37 -12.00
CA ALA A 68 25.27 -29.96 -13.30
C ALA A 68 24.98 -31.48 -13.33
N ASP A 69 25.39 -32.21 -12.30
CA ASP A 69 25.14 -33.65 -12.18
C ASP A 69 23.63 -33.95 -12.01
N ALA A 70 22.91 -33.09 -11.29
CA ALA A 70 21.47 -33.18 -11.14
C ALA A 70 20.71 -32.86 -12.45
N HIS A 71 21.21 -31.93 -13.26
CA HIS A 71 20.68 -31.70 -14.61
C HIS A 71 20.92 -32.88 -15.54
N ALA A 72 22.11 -33.47 -15.51
CA ALA A 72 22.47 -34.63 -16.34
C ALA A 72 21.65 -35.89 -16.00
N SER A 73 21.15 -36.00 -14.77
CA SER A 73 20.32 -37.12 -14.30
C SER A 73 18.82 -36.94 -14.52
N GLY A 74 18.37 -35.82 -15.11
CA GLY A 74 16.94 -35.60 -15.43
C GLY A 74 16.05 -35.32 -14.22
N VAL A 75 16.63 -34.90 -13.10
CA VAL A 75 15.97 -34.73 -11.79
C VAL A 75 15.23 -33.37 -11.65
N PHE A 76 15.32 -32.50 -12.65
CA PHE A 76 15.28 -31.05 -12.41
C PHE A 76 13.95 -30.30 -12.64
N ASP A 77 12.81 -30.98 -12.81
CA ASP A 77 11.53 -30.26 -12.94
C ASP A 77 10.98 -29.69 -11.62
N HIS A 78 11.61 -29.99 -10.47
CA HIS A 78 11.19 -29.48 -9.14
C HIS A 78 12.24 -28.68 -8.36
N ALA A 79 13.54 -28.75 -8.72
CA ALA A 79 14.60 -28.05 -7.99
C ALA A 79 14.89 -26.62 -8.50
N ALA A 80 14.57 -26.31 -9.76
CA ALA A 80 14.78 -24.98 -10.36
C ALA A 80 13.95 -23.86 -9.69
N ALA A 81 12.80 -24.21 -9.10
CA ALA A 81 11.96 -23.27 -8.36
C ALA A 81 12.58 -22.82 -7.02
N PHE A 82 13.49 -23.62 -6.46
CA PHE A 82 14.07 -23.37 -5.14
C PHE A 82 15.36 -22.53 -5.21
N SER A 83 16.20 -22.71 -6.23
CA SER A 83 17.47 -21.95 -6.36
C SER A 83 17.29 -20.51 -6.86
N GLY A 84 16.26 -20.25 -7.68
CA GLY A 84 15.89 -18.88 -8.09
C GLY A 84 15.42 -18.03 -6.90
N SER A 85 14.55 -18.60 -6.05
CA SER A 85 13.97 -17.95 -4.87
C SER A 85 15.01 -17.41 -3.87
N VAL A 86 16.11 -18.14 -3.64
CA VAL A 86 17.14 -17.76 -2.66
C VAL A 86 18.11 -16.72 -3.21
N LEU A 87 18.43 -16.76 -4.50
CA LEU A 87 19.34 -15.80 -5.15
C LEU A 87 18.63 -14.48 -5.49
N ASP A 88 17.35 -14.52 -5.85
CA ASP A 88 16.53 -13.31 -6.09
C ASP A 88 16.33 -12.50 -4.79
N ARG A 89 16.24 -13.18 -3.63
CA ARG A 89 16.06 -12.57 -2.31
C ARG A 89 17.29 -11.85 -1.75
N VAL A 90 18.49 -12.13 -2.24
CA VAL A 90 19.72 -11.45 -1.81
C VAL A 90 19.96 -10.15 -2.60
N ALA A 91 19.32 -10.01 -3.78
CA ALA A 91 19.58 -8.90 -4.71
C ALA A 91 18.57 -7.73 -4.65
N SER A 92 17.41 -7.87 -4.01
CA SER A 92 16.31 -6.88 -4.11
C SER A 92 16.15 -5.91 -2.92
N ILE A 93 17.18 -5.69 -2.09
CA ILE A 93 17.03 -5.05 -0.77
C ILE A 93 16.95 -3.50 -0.77
N ASP A 94 17.15 -2.77 -1.88
CA ASP A 94 17.39 -1.31 -1.76
C ASP A 94 16.33 -0.30 -2.26
N ASP A 95 15.22 -0.63 -2.96
CA ASP A 95 14.50 0.46 -3.69
C ASP A 95 12.97 0.60 -3.66
N ASP A 96 12.19 -0.18 -2.90
CA ASP A 96 10.72 0.01 -2.87
C ASP A 96 10.23 0.44 -1.50
N TYR A 97 9.86 1.73 -1.32
CA TYR A 97 8.76 2.25 -0.48
C TYR A 97 8.86 3.80 -0.35
N ALA A 98 8.33 4.53 -1.33
CA ALA A 98 8.18 6.00 -1.24
C ALA A 98 6.75 6.53 -1.51
N VAL A 99 5.74 5.68 -1.79
CA VAL A 99 4.41 6.15 -2.21
C VAL A 99 3.32 5.52 -1.35
N ALA A 100 3.00 6.20 -0.25
CA ALA A 100 1.73 6.15 0.54
C ALA A 100 1.86 6.86 1.91
N GLY A 101 3.04 7.40 2.25
CA GLY A 101 3.30 8.08 3.53
C GLY A 101 3.95 9.47 3.43
N ALA A 102 4.11 10.02 2.22
CA ALA A 102 4.78 11.31 2.00
C ALA A 102 3.77 12.45 1.81
N ALA A 103 3.06 12.79 2.88
CA ALA A 103 2.48 14.12 3.05
C ALA A 103 2.60 14.48 4.54
N ASP A 104 3.44 15.45 4.84
CA ASP A 104 3.77 16.01 6.16
C ASP A 104 4.59 15.13 7.13
N CYS A 105 5.89 15.08 6.84
CA CYS A 105 6.94 15.09 7.85
C CYS A 105 7.84 16.30 7.52
N ASP A 106 8.04 17.21 8.48
CA ASP A 106 8.94 18.36 8.34
C ASP A 106 10.31 17.91 7.81
N GLY A 107 10.67 18.36 6.62
CA GLY A 107 11.95 18.06 5.98
C GLY A 107 13.09 18.76 6.71
N HIS A 108 13.73 18.07 7.65
CA HIS A 108 15.10 18.33 8.12
C HIS A 108 15.53 17.25 9.14
N ASP A 109 15.94 16.05 8.70
CA ASP A 109 16.95 15.16 9.35
C ASP A 109 17.10 13.79 8.61
N ASP A 110 17.39 13.79 7.30
CA ASP A 110 17.24 12.58 6.45
C ASP A 110 18.46 11.63 6.34
N ASP A 111 19.59 11.88 7.01
CA ASP A 111 20.82 11.12 6.71
C ASP A 111 21.06 9.84 7.54
N TRP A 112 20.23 9.54 8.54
CA TRP A 112 20.30 8.24 9.23
C TRP A 112 19.11 7.38 8.80
N LYS A 113 19.34 6.57 7.76
CA LYS A 113 18.47 5.45 7.37
C LYS A 113 17.96 4.76 8.65
N LYS A 114 16.66 4.88 8.88
CA LYS A 114 15.91 4.41 10.06
C LYS A 114 16.44 3.04 10.50
N LEU A 115 17.17 2.99 11.61
CA LEU A 115 17.35 1.70 12.28
C LEU A 115 15.95 1.22 12.64
N ASP A 116 15.52 0.16 11.96
CA ASP A 116 14.25 -0.47 12.26
C ASP A 116 14.33 -1.01 13.68
N ASN A 117 13.42 -0.54 14.53
CA ASN A 117 13.36 -0.97 15.91
C ASN A 117 13.14 -2.48 16.00
N ALA A 118 12.49 -3.10 15.00
CA ALA A 118 12.37 -4.54 14.97
C ALA A 118 13.72 -5.25 14.76
N ASN A 119 14.60 -4.73 13.89
CA ASN A 119 15.96 -5.27 13.72
C ASN A 119 16.81 -5.10 14.99
N VAL A 120 16.62 -3.95 15.66
CA VAL A 120 17.17 -3.65 16.98
C VAL A 120 16.64 -4.68 17.99
N LEU A 121 15.35 -5.00 18.00
CA LEU A 121 14.77 -6.05 18.86
C LEU A 121 15.33 -7.44 18.60
N TYR A 122 15.54 -7.84 17.34
CA TYR A 122 16.16 -9.14 17.03
C TYR A 122 17.59 -9.24 17.55
N SER A 123 18.34 -8.13 17.61
CA SER A 123 19.67 -8.15 18.24
C SER A 123 19.64 -8.36 19.76
N LEU A 124 18.46 -8.29 20.39
CA LEU A 124 18.24 -8.61 21.80
C LEU A 124 17.94 -10.09 22.04
N SER A 125 17.83 -10.96 21.03
CA SER A 125 17.44 -12.36 21.28
C SER A 125 18.51 -13.14 22.06
N ASP A 126 19.80 -12.85 21.86
CA ASP A 126 20.85 -13.82 22.25
C ASP A 126 21.88 -13.35 23.29
N ILE A 127 21.95 -12.07 23.68
CA ILE A 127 23.02 -11.61 24.60
C ILE A 127 22.52 -10.51 25.55
N ASP A 128 22.85 -10.60 26.84
CA ASP A 128 22.81 -9.47 27.79
C ASP A 128 23.81 -8.39 27.35
N ASN A 129 23.45 -7.66 26.31
CA ASN A 129 24.33 -6.70 25.66
C ASN A 129 24.19 -5.34 26.35
N GLU A 130 25.01 -5.08 27.37
CA GLU A 130 25.05 -3.77 28.05
C GLU A 130 25.26 -2.60 27.08
N ARG A 131 26.04 -2.79 26.01
CA ARG A 131 26.24 -1.75 24.98
C ARG A 131 24.93 -1.40 24.28
N PHE A 132 24.08 -2.38 24.10
CA PHE A 132 22.77 -2.18 23.51
C PHE A 132 21.82 -1.46 24.47
N ALA A 133 21.91 -1.73 25.78
CA ALA A 133 21.17 -0.97 26.77
C ALA A 133 21.55 0.53 26.77
N ILE A 134 22.79 0.87 26.38
CA ILE A 134 23.23 2.27 26.18
C ILE A 134 22.65 2.84 24.88
N LEU A 135 22.75 2.12 23.76
CA LEU A 135 22.20 2.57 22.47
C LEU A 135 20.68 2.76 22.52
N ALA A 136 19.97 1.84 23.18
CA ALA A 136 18.53 1.92 23.37
C ALA A 136 18.09 3.13 24.22
N GLN A 137 19.00 3.76 24.98
CA GLN A 137 18.71 4.99 25.75
C GLN A 137 19.01 6.27 24.97
N GLU A 138 19.59 6.18 23.77
CA GLU A 138 19.85 7.36 22.97
C GLU A 138 18.52 8.04 22.56
N LYS A 139 18.48 9.36 22.73
CA LYS A 139 17.26 10.16 22.52
C LYS A 139 16.69 10.06 21.10
N MET A 140 17.50 9.69 20.12
CA MET A 140 17.05 9.57 18.72
C MET A 140 16.21 8.31 18.52
N PHE A 141 16.70 7.15 18.98
CA PHE A 141 16.00 5.86 18.90
C PHE A 141 14.70 5.85 19.69
N THR A 142 14.72 6.48 20.86
CA THR A 142 13.59 6.43 21.78
C THR A 142 12.43 7.34 21.39
N LYS A 143 12.62 8.29 20.45
CA LYS A 143 11.54 9.16 19.97
C LYS A 143 10.53 8.44 19.09
N PHE A 144 10.99 7.49 18.28
CA PHE A 144 10.17 6.80 17.28
C PHE A 144 10.34 5.30 17.46
N LEU A 145 9.34 4.65 18.06
CA LEU A 145 9.33 3.21 18.18
C LEU A 145 8.39 2.60 17.13
N ASN A 146 8.88 1.64 16.36
CA ASN A 146 8.14 0.96 15.30
C ASN A 146 8.20 -0.56 15.48
N PHE A 147 7.06 -1.17 15.77
CA PHE A 147 6.93 -2.61 15.97
C PHE A 147 6.19 -3.28 14.80
N VAL A 148 6.03 -2.55 13.68
CA VAL A 148 5.39 -3.07 12.47
C VAL A 148 6.49 -3.60 11.55
N LEU A 149 6.62 -4.92 11.52
CA LEU A 149 7.45 -5.62 10.55
C LEU A 149 6.63 -5.84 9.28
N ALA A 150 6.80 -4.95 8.30
CA ALA A 150 6.28 -5.14 6.96
C ALA A 150 7.45 -5.49 6.03
N LEU A 151 7.50 -6.73 5.57
CA LEU A 151 8.40 -7.16 4.50
C LEU A 151 7.52 -7.70 3.37
N ALA A 152 7.36 -6.91 2.31
CA ALA A 152 6.81 -7.34 1.01
C ALA A 152 5.53 -8.20 1.11
N ASP A 153 4.45 -7.61 1.63
CA ASP A 153 3.11 -8.18 1.79
C ASP A 153 2.93 -9.22 2.91
N ASP A 154 4.02 -9.74 3.49
CA ASP A 154 3.95 -10.61 4.67
C ASP A 154 4.21 -9.83 5.97
N ILE A 155 3.26 -9.93 6.89
CA ILE A 155 3.37 -9.35 8.24
C ILE A 155 4.07 -10.38 9.11
N TYR A 156 5.34 -10.11 9.44
CA TYR A 156 6.07 -10.93 10.38
C TYR A 156 5.72 -10.52 11.80
N LEU A 157 5.27 -11.48 12.61
CA LEU A 157 5.04 -11.24 14.03
C LEU A 157 6.38 -11.25 14.78
N ILE A 158 6.63 -10.21 15.58
CA ILE A 158 7.75 -10.20 16.51
C ILE A 158 7.55 -11.36 17.49
N PRO A 159 8.53 -12.26 17.66
CA PRO A 159 8.42 -13.36 18.63
C PRO A 159 8.07 -12.85 20.02
N THR A 160 7.09 -13.49 20.64
CA THR A 160 6.55 -13.18 21.97
C THR A 160 7.64 -12.98 23.02
N SER A 161 8.66 -13.84 23.04
CA SER A 161 9.78 -13.79 23.98
C SER A 161 10.63 -12.52 23.82
N ILE A 162 10.85 -12.07 22.58
CA ILE A 162 11.61 -10.85 22.29
C ILE A 162 10.82 -9.63 22.74
N LEU A 163 9.52 -9.62 22.43
CA LEU A 163 8.63 -8.53 22.83
C LEU A 163 8.51 -8.43 24.36
N ASP A 164 8.39 -9.56 25.06
CA ASP A 164 8.35 -9.61 26.53
C ASP A 164 9.65 -9.11 27.16
N ARG A 165 10.80 -9.50 26.61
CA ARG A 165 12.10 -9.00 27.05
C ARG A 165 12.20 -7.49 26.86
N PHE A 166 11.77 -6.97 25.71
CA PHE A 166 11.77 -5.53 25.47
C PHE A 166 10.86 -4.78 26.45
N CYS A 167 9.64 -5.28 26.63
CA CYS A 167 8.65 -4.70 27.53
C CYS A 167 9.13 -4.70 28.99
N SER A 168 9.76 -5.77 29.46
CA SER A 168 10.22 -5.87 30.84
C SER A 168 11.53 -5.12 31.11
N CYS A 169 12.46 -5.09 30.14
CA CYS A 169 13.82 -4.58 30.39
C CYS A 169 14.08 -3.18 29.84
N ILE A 170 13.52 -2.85 28.68
CA ILE A 170 13.92 -1.66 27.91
C ILE A 170 12.84 -0.59 27.95
N LEU A 171 11.59 -0.97 27.64
CA LEU A 171 10.47 -0.05 27.57
C LEU A 171 10.31 0.84 28.83
N PRO A 172 10.44 0.32 30.07
CA PRO A 172 10.32 1.14 31.29
C PRO A 172 11.42 2.20 31.42
N ARG A 173 12.53 2.06 30.70
CA ARG A 173 13.63 3.03 30.69
C ARG A 173 13.48 4.10 29.62
N VAL A 174 12.69 3.84 28.59
CA VAL A 174 12.66 4.70 27.38
C VAL A 174 11.29 5.31 27.08
N HIS A 175 10.21 4.80 27.67
CA HIS A 175 8.82 5.21 27.36
C HIS A 175 8.60 6.73 27.48
N HIS A 176 9.28 7.39 28.42
CA HIS A 176 9.19 8.84 28.63
C HIS A 176 9.85 9.68 27.52
N ASN A 177 10.50 9.08 26.53
CA ASN A 177 11.05 9.80 25.37
C ASN A 177 10.26 9.55 24.09
N VAL A 178 9.31 8.60 24.12
CA VAL A 178 8.54 8.17 22.93
C VAL A 178 7.54 9.24 22.54
N LYS A 179 7.69 9.75 21.32
CA LYS A 179 6.79 10.72 20.69
C LYS A 179 5.90 10.10 19.63
N CYS A 180 6.41 9.10 18.93
CA CYS A 180 5.69 8.35 17.91
C CYS A 180 5.81 6.86 18.19
N LEU A 181 4.68 6.16 18.18
CA LEU A 181 4.60 4.72 18.39
C LEU A 181 3.82 4.09 17.24
N SER A 182 4.43 3.14 16.54
CA SER A 182 3.78 2.34 15.50
C SER A 182 3.67 0.90 15.96
N LEU A 183 2.46 0.36 15.98
CA LEU A 183 2.13 -0.94 16.56
C LEU A 183 1.27 -1.75 15.59
N ASP A 184 1.53 -3.04 15.54
CA ASP A 184 0.56 -4.01 15.06
C ASP A 184 -0.36 -4.47 16.21
N LEU A 185 -1.38 -5.26 15.87
CA LEU A 185 -2.34 -5.77 16.86
C LEU A 185 -1.67 -6.61 17.98
N THR A 186 -0.67 -7.41 17.62
CA THR A 186 0.00 -8.35 18.54
C THR A 186 0.87 -7.62 19.57
N SER A 187 1.56 -6.57 19.13
CA SER A 187 2.45 -5.77 19.97
C SER A 187 1.70 -4.71 20.79
N MET A 188 0.54 -4.25 20.31
CA MET A 188 -0.22 -3.18 20.95
C MET A 188 -0.52 -3.46 22.42
N GLU A 189 -1.16 -4.59 22.72
CA GLU A 189 -1.62 -4.89 24.08
C GLU A 189 -0.46 -4.85 25.08
N ARG A 190 0.64 -5.51 24.74
CA ARG A 190 1.81 -5.64 25.61
C ARG A 190 2.47 -4.29 25.82
N ILE A 191 2.70 -3.54 24.74
CA ILE A 191 3.42 -2.27 24.81
C ILE A 191 2.58 -1.21 25.54
N LEU A 192 1.30 -1.07 25.20
CA LEU A 192 0.44 -0.06 25.82
C LEU A 192 0.08 -0.35 27.28
N ARG A 193 0.17 -1.61 27.74
CA ARG A 193 -0.07 -1.97 29.15
C ARG A 193 1.14 -1.75 30.06
N VAL A 194 2.35 -1.76 29.51
CA VAL A 194 3.59 -1.81 30.29
C VAL A 194 4.02 -0.43 30.80
N ALA A 195 3.69 0.64 30.07
CA ALA A 195 4.15 1.99 30.41
C ALA A 195 3.13 3.07 30.05
N GLU A 196 3.22 4.20 30.75
CA GLU A 196 2.52 5.44 30.37
C GLU A 196 3.39 6.27 29.44
N TYR A 197 2.83 6.86 28.39
CA TYR A 197 3.62 7.62 27.41
C TYR A 197 3.31 9.12 27.45
N PRO A 198 3.92 9.88 28.39
CA PRO A 198 3.54 11.27 28.65
C PRO A 198 3.79 12.22 27.46
N TYR A 199 4.67 11.86 26.52
CA TYR A 199 5.00 12.69 25.35
C TYR A 199 4.53 12.09 24.02
N LEU A 200 3.70 11.05 24.05
CA LEU A 200 3.19 10.42 22.84
C LEU A 200 2.26 11.38 22.10
N SER A 201 2.77 11.97 21.02
CA SER A 201 2.01 12.87 20.15
C SER A 201 1.44 12.17 18.93
N GLN A 202 2.00 11.02 18.56
CA GLN A 202 1.59 10.25 17.40
C GLN A 202 1.47 8.76 17.71
N LEU A 203 0.34 8.17 17.35
CA LEU A 203 0.10 6.74 17.44
C LEU A 203 -0.28 6.21 16.06
N LYS A 204 0.38 5.15 15.61
CA LYS A 204 0.05 4.43 14.38
C LYS A 204 -0.27 2.98 14.72
N LEU A 205 -1.40 2.52 14.25
CA LEU A 205 -2.00 1.23 14.56
C LEU A 205 -2.24 0.50 13.24
N PHE A 206 -1.71 -0.70 13.09
CA PHE A 206 -1.75 -1.47 11.85
C PHE A 206 -2.39 -2.84 12.05
N ASN A 207 -3.06 -3.34 11.00
CA ASN A 207 -3.69 -4.66 10.95
C ASN A 207 -4.69 -4.91 12.08
N PHE A 208 -5.55 -3.93 12.36
CA PHE A 208 -6.55 -4.06 13.42
C PHE A 208 -7.75 -4.90 12.97
N ASN A 209 -8.02 -5.97 13.73
CA ASN A 209 -9.23 -6.78 13.62
C ASN A 209 -10.18 -6.50 14.81
N GLN A 210 -11.48 -6.32 14.51
CA GLN A 210 -12.54 -5.93 15.45
C GLN A 210 -12.65 -6.85 16.67
N ASP A 211 -12.65 -8.17 16.44
CA ASP A 211 -12.95 -9.18 17.46
C ASP A 211 -12.02 -9.09 18.67
N ILE A 212 -10.79 -8.65 18.39
CA ILE A 212 -9.71 -8.53 19.37
C ILE A 212 -9.63 -7.10 19.92
N CYS A 213 -10.01 -6.11 19.13
CA CYS A 213 -9.87 -4.69 19.44
C CYS A 213 -10.83 -4.22 20.55
N SER A 214 -12.10 -4.64 20.48
CA SER A 214 -13.14 -4.15 21.39
C SER A 214 -12.78 -4.45 22.86
N SER A 215 -12.32 -5.67 23.15
CA SER A 215 -11.89 -6.06 24.50
C SER A 215 -10.64 -5.30 24.95
N TYR A 216 -9.66 -5.09 24.07
CA TYR A 216 -8.44 -4.40 24.49
C TYR A 216 -8.66 -2.94 24.81
N PHE A 217 -9.42 -2.21 23.99
CA PHE A 217 -9.65 -0.80 24.28
C PHE A 217 -10.60 -0.59 25.46
N THR A 218 -11.51 -1.51 25.75
CA THR A 218 -12.29 -1.43 27.00
C THR A 218 -11.42 -1.70 28.23
N ASP A 219 -10.42 -2.56 28.09
CA ASP A 219 -9.53 -2.96 29.20
C ASP A 219 -8.34 -2.03 29.38
N LEU A 220 -8.01 -1.21 28.38
CA LEU A 220 -6.93 -0.22 28.52
C LEU A 220 -7.33 0.79 29.61
N PRO A 221 -6.45 1.05 30.59
CA PRO A 221 -6.67 2.08 31.58
C PRO A 221 -7.11 3.37 30.89
N SER A 222 -8.14 4.03 31.44
CA SER A 222 -8.57 5.34 30.93
C SER A 222 -7.40 6.34 30.89
N THR A 223 -6.38 6.11 31.72
CA THR A 223 -5.14 6.88 31.80
C THR A 223 -4.16 6.67 30.65
N THR A 224 -4.21 5.56 29.91
CA THR A 224 -3.28 5.25 28.82
C THR A 224 -3.26 6.38 27.78
N PHE A 225 -4.39 7.06 27.58
CA PHE A 225 -4.50 8.22 26.70
C PHE A 225 -4.98 9.50 27.39
N SER A 226 -5.44 9.46 28.66
CA SER A 226 -6.02 10.66 29.30
C SER A 226 -5.01 11.77 29.58
N SER A 227 -3.72 11.45 29.68
CA SER A 227 -2.65 12.44 29.84
C SER A 227 -2.03 12.89 28.51
N SER A 228 -2.43 12.24 27.40
CA SER A 228 -1.64 12.26 26.18
C SER A 228 -1.83 13.56 25.37
N ILE A 229 -0.69 14.10 24.92
CA ILE A 229 -0.57 15.12 23.86
C ILE A 229 -0.84 14.47 22.49
N LEU A 230 -1.63 13.39 22.44
CA LEU A 230 -1.87 12.62 21.23
C LEU A 230 -2.70 13.46 20.27
N THR A 231 -2.01 14.09 19.32
CA THR A 231 -2.59 14.97 18.32
C THR A 231 -2.79 14.26 16.99
N LYS A 232 -2.04 13.18 16.72
CA LYS A 232 -2.10 12.42 15.47
C LYS A 232 -2.33 10.92 15.71
N LEU A 233 -3.41 10.40 15.14
CA LEU A 233 -3.74 8.98 15.17
C LEU A 233 -3.83 8.46 13.74
N CYS A 234 -3.13 7.38 13.45
CA CYS A 234 -3.19 6.66 12.19
C CYS A 234 -3.64 5.23 12.47
N ILE A 235 -4.66 4.74 11.79
CA ILE A 235 -5.20 3.41 12.06
C ILE A 235 -5.49 2.72 10.73
N SER A 236 -4.99 1.49 10.60
CA SER A 236 -5.31 0.56 9.53
C SER A 236 -6.21 -0.55 10.10
N LEU A 237 -7.44 -0.62 9.59
CA LEU A 237 -8.56 -1.42 10.12
C LEU A 237 -9.23 -2.23 9.01
N ASN A 238 -10.01 -3.23 9.42
CA ASN A 238 -10.89 -3.96 8.49
C ASN A 238 -12.21 -3.22 8.24
N THR A 239 -12.78 -2.54 9.24
CA THR A 239 -14.01 -1.77 9.07
C THR A 239 -13.90 -0.37 9.63
N LEU A 240 -14.70 0.55 9.07
CA LEU A 240 -14.78 1.92 9.55
C LEU A 240 -15.50 2.01 10.92
N GLN A 241 -16.41 1.08 11.23
CA GLN A 241 -17.07 1.02 12.53
C GLN A 241 -16.07 0.80 13.68
N ASP A 242 -15.03 0.01 13.44
CA ASP A 242 -13.95 -0.24 14.41
C ASP A 242 -13.15 1.02 14.74
N CYS A 243 -13.04 1.93 13.77
CA CYS A 243 -12.43 3.23 14.00
C CYS A 243 -13.27 4.05 14.96
N LEU A 244 -14.59 4.02 14.81
CA LEU A 244 -15.48 4.88 15.59
C LEU A 244 -15.62 4.45 17.04
N SER A 245 -15.64 3.14 17.30
CA SER A 245 -15.66 2.60 18.66
C SER A 245 -14.39 2.98 19.44
N LEU A 246 -13.27 3.13 18.74
CA LEU A 246 -12.03 3.62 19.34
C LEU A 246 -12.12 5.09 19.78
N LEU A 247 -12.83 5.91 19.01
CA LEU A 247 -12.92 7.36 19.17
C LEU A 247 -13.91 7.80 20.25
N ASP A 248 -14.38 6.88 21.10
CA ASP A 248 -15.41 7.10 22.11
C ASP A 248 -14.97 8.05 23.25
N GLY A 249 -14.87 9.35 22.97
CA GLY A 249 -14.70 10.43 23.93
C GLY A 249 -13.33 10.56 24.60
N ARG A 250 -12.42 9.59 24.42
CA ARG A 250 -11.08 9.57 25.05
C ARG A 250 -10.03 10.44 24.36
N LEU A 251 -10.22 10.70 23.07
CA LEU A 251 -9.23 11.36 22.22
C LEU A 251 -9.57 12.83 21.94
N LYS A 252 -9.90 13.57 23.01
CA LYS A 252 -10.36 14.97 22.89
C LYS A 252 -9.31 15.90 22.28
N GLN A 253 -8.02 15.61 22.40
CA GLN A 253 -6.94 16.45 21.86
C GLN A 253 -6.56 16.10 20.41
N LEU A 254 -7.20 15.10 19.82
CA LEU A 254 -6.87 14.62 18.49
C LEU A 254 -7.16 15.71 17.45
N SER A 255 -6.11 16.15 16.74
CA SER A 255 -6.22 17.14 15.66
C SER A 255 -6.12 16.52 14.28
N THR A 256 -5.51 15.33 14.17
CA THR A 256 -5.29 14.64 12.91
C THR A 256 -5.65 13.17 13.06
N LEU A 257 -6.55 12.69 12.21
CA LEU A 257 -6.96 11.28 12.15
C LEU A 257 -6.76 10.76 10.73
N ILE A 258 -5.97 9.71 10.59
CA ILE A 258 -5.73 9.00 9.34
C ILE A 258 -6.30 7.60 9.50
N VAL A 259 -7.23 7.22 8.64
CA VAL A 259 -7.91 5.93 8.66
C VAL A 259 -7.68 5.24 7.33
N ILE A 260 -7.19 4.01 7.38
CA ILE A 260 -7.01 3.13 6.22
C ILE A 260 -7.88 1.91 6.47
N VAL A 261 -8.81 1.63 5.56
CA VAL A 261 -9.75 0.51 5.66
C VAL A 261 -9.44 -0.50 4.55
N HIS A 262 -8.98 -1.69 4.96
CA HIS A 262 -8.56 -2.75 4.06
C HIS A 262 -9.66 -3.80 3.80
N GLY A 263 -10.69 -3.85 4.64
CA GLY A 263 -11.62 -4.98 4.69
C GLY A 263 -12.66 -5.02 3.59
N THR A 264 -13.20 -6.24 3.43
CA THR A 264 -14.20 -6.62 2.44
C THR A 264 -15.60 -6.64 3.06
N LYS A 265 -16.59 -6.14 2.30
CA LYS A 265 -18.03 -6.42 2.38
C LYS A 265 -18.63 -6.70 3.77
N ASN A 266 -18.53 -5.75 4.70
CA ASN A 266 -19.35 -5.78 5.91
C ASN A 266 -20.52 -4.81 5.79
N HIS A 267 -21.73 -5.35 5.83
CA HIS A 267 -23.00 -4.61 5.72
C HIS A 267 -23.48 -4.00 7.04
N SER A 268 -22.61 -3.82 8.04
CA SER A 268 -23.05 -3.22 9.29
C SER A 268 -23.47 -1.76 9.07
N THR A 269 -24.66 -1.42 9.55
CA THR A 269 -25.13 -0.03 9.59
C THR A 269 -24.43 0.67 10.75
N PHE A 270 -24.04 1.94 10.54
CA PHE A 270 -23.48 2.76 11.60
C PHE A 270 -24.53 2.97 12.70
N ASP A 271 -24.15 2.65 13.94
CA ASP A 271 -24.92 3.10 15.09
C ASP A 271 -24.69 4.61 15.28
N HIS A 272 -25.76 5.36 15.54
CA HIS A 272 -25.75 6.83 15.46
C HIS A 272 -24.95 7.52 16.59
N ASN A 273 -24.47 6.75 17.57
CA ASN A 273 -23.87 7.25 18.82
C ASN A 273 -22.36 7.54 18.74
N MET A 274 -21.83 7.98 17.60
CA MET A 274 -20.46 8.52 17.63
C MET A 274 -20.43 9.77 18.51
N ASN A 275 -19.33 10.02 19.21
CA ASN A 275 -19.10 11.27 19.92
C ASN A 275 -18.49 12.31 18.98
N ASP A 276 -18.88 13.57 19.12
CA ASP A 276 -18.28 14.64 18.32
C ASP A 276 -16.79 14.78 18.67
N LEU A 277 -15.96 14.96 17.64
CA LEU A 277 -14.51 15.17 17.75
C LEU A 277 -14.17 16.64 17.50
N PRO A 278 -14.55 17.58 18.38
CA PRO A 278 -14.58 19.02 18.06
C PRO A 278 -13.20 19.65 17.75
N ASN A 279 -12.11 18.96 18.10
CA ASN A 279 -10.74 19.43 17.88
C ASN A 279 -10.09 18.86 16.62
N LEU A 280 -10.79 17.98 15.90
CA LEU A 280 -10.25 17.34 14.70
C LEU A 280 -10.17 18.37 13.57
N LYS A 281 -8.95 18.62 13.09
CA LYS A 281 -8.68 19.60 12.02
C LYS A 281 -8.42 18.91 10.68
N CYS A 282 -7.79 17.74 10.71
CA CYS A 282 -7.39 16.99 9.53
C CYS A 282 -7.94 15.57 9.62
N PHE A 283 -8.64 15.14 8.57
CA PHE A 283 -9.14 13.79 8.43
C PHE A 283 -8.69 13.21 7.08
N SER A 284 -8.08 12.03 7.12
CA SER A 284 -7.73 11.26 5.94
C SER A 284 -8.43 9.91 6.00
N LEU A 285 -9.13 9.53 4.94
CA LEU A 285 -9.78 8.23 4.83
C LEU A 285 -9.38 7.56 3.51
N THR A 286 -8.71 6.43 3.63
CA THR A 286 -8.44 5.51 2.52
C THR A 286 -9.34 4.29 2.69
N TYR A 287 -10.13 3.96 1.67
CA TYR A 287 -11.06 2.83 1.69
C TYR A 287 -11.02 2.12 0.34
N ASN A 288 -10.51 0.88 0.30
CA ASN A 288 -10.23 0.16 -0.95
C ASN A 288 -11.47 -0.45 -1.65
N SER A 289 -12.58 -0.64 -0.95
CA SER A 289 -13.85 -1.12 -1.52
C SER A 289 -14.99 -0.80 -0.54
N ILE A 290 -15.83 0.18 -0.86
CA ILE A 290 -16.98 0.56 -0.03
C ILE A 290 -18.28 0.44 -0.82
N GLU A 291 -19.15 -0.47 -0.39
CA GLU A 291 -20.49 -0.63 -0.98
C GLU A 291 -21.51 0.35 -0.40
N ALA A 292 -21.29 0.81 0.84
CA ALA A 292 -22.26 1.57 1.62
C ALA A 292 -21.87 3.05 1.79
N TYR A 293 -21.25 3.66 0.77
CA TYR A 293 -20.79 5.06 0.80
C TYR A 293 -21.82 6.05 1.38
N ASP A 294 -23.05 5.98 0.89
CA ASP A 294 -24.15 6.88 1.31
C ASP A 294 -24.57 6.69 2.76
N ALA A 295 -24.51 5.44 3.24
CA ALA A 295 -24.92 5.10 4.60
C ALA A 295 -23.79 5.25 5.63
N GLN A 296 -22.53 5.23 5.16
CA GLN A 296 -21.34 5.11 6.01
C GLN A 296 -20.48 6.37 6.00
N VAL A 297 -20.03 6.79 4.82
CA VAL A 297 -19.05 7.87 4.67
C VAL A 297 -19.72 9.23 4.76
N ILE A 298 -20.83 9.44 4.06
CA ILE A 298 -21.53 10.73 4.06
C ILE A 298 -21.96 11.16 5.48
N PRO A 299 -22.63 10.32 6.30
CA PRO A 299 -23.01 10.72 7.65
C PRO A 299 -21.80 10.99 8.53
N LEU A 300 -20.74 10.18 8.42
CA LEU A 300 -19.51 10.37 9.17
C LEU A 300 -18.87 11.73 8.86
N LEU A 301 -18.72 12.06 7.58
CA LEU A 301 -18.12 13.32 7.14
C LEU A 301 -18.96 14.53 7.57
N ARG A 302 -20.29 14.46 7.48
CA ARG A 302 -21.19 15.56 7.91
C ARG A 302 -21.03 15.93 9.38
N ARG A 303 -20.65 14.97 10.23
CA ARG A 303 -20.38 15.20 11.65
C ARG A 303 -19.06 15.92 11.91
N MET A 304 -18.17 15.92 10.92
CA MET A 304 -16.87 16.59 10.98
C MET A 304 -16.89 17.92 10.18
N SER A 305 -17.98 18.68 10.29
CA SER A 305 -18.20 19.95 9.58
C SER A 305 -17.16 21.05 9.85
N HIS A 306 -16.37 20.90 10.92
CA HIS A 306 -15.33 21.82 11.35
C HIS A 306 -13.92 21.48 10.82
N LEU A 307 -13.79 20.44 9.98
CA LEU A 307 -12.51 20.08 9.38
C LEU A 307 -11.92 21.23 8.56
N LYS A 308 -10.59 21.35 8.64
CA LYS A 308 -9.79 22.25 7.82
C LYS A 308 -9.14 21.52 6.67
N GLU A 309 -8.87 20.23 6.80
CA GLU A 309 -8.26 19.40 5.77
C GLU A 309 -8.96 18.06 5.70
N LEU A 310 -9.26 17.60 4.48
CA LEU A 310 -9.97 16.36 4.21
C LEU A 310 -9.31 15.68 3.01
N ILE A 311 -8.73 14.51 3.24
CA ILE A 311 -8.09 13.70 2.20
C ILE A 311 -8.89 12.41 2.07
N LEU A 312 -9.41 12.13 0.89
CA LEU A 312 -10.24 10.96 0.63
C LEU A 312 -9.61 10.14 -0.48
N TYR A 313 -9.39 8.85 -0.22
CA TYR A 313 -8.97 7.84 -1.19
C TYR A 313 -9.98 6.71 -1.15
N LEU A 314 -11.11 6.88 -1.85
CA LEU A 314 -12.23 5.94 -1.77
C LEU A 314 -12.37 5.17 -3.06
N SER A 315 -12.53 3.86 -2.97
CA SER A 315 -12.98 2.97 -4.05
C SER A 315 -14.40 2.53 -3.75
N ILE A 316 -15.38 3.15 -4.42
CA ILE A 316 -16.81 2.95 -4.15
C ILE A 316 -17.37 1.88 -5.07
N GLU A 317 -17.89 0.79 -4.51
CA GLU A 317 -18.46 -0.34 -5.25
C GLU A 317 -20.00 -0.36 -5.17
N ASN A 318 -20.67 -1.04 -6.11
CA ASN A 318 -22.11 -1.35 -6.06
C ASN A 318 -23.08 -0.17 -5.91
N ARG A 319 -22.65 1.06 -6.24
CA ARG A 319 -23.54 2.23 -6.21
C ARG A 319 -24.33 2.34 -7.51
N VAL A 320 -25.63 2.60 -7.40
CA VAL A 320 -26.54 2.77 -8.57
C VAL A 320 -26.26 4.06 -9.33
N VAL A 321 -25.70 5.07 -8.66
CA VAL A 321 -25.50 6.41 -9.20
C VAL A 321 -24.09 6.89 -8.90
N PHE A 322 -23.44 7.46 -9.91
CA PHE A 322 -22.08 8.01 -9.84
C PHE A 322 -21.98 9.14 -8.79
N VAL A 323 -20.80 9.28 -8.17
CA VAL A 323 -20.47 10.45 -7.34
C VAL A 323 -19.85 11.49 -8.27
N ASP A 324 -20.68 12.33 -8.86
CA ASP A 324 -20.20 13.49 -9.61
C ASP A 324 -19.78 14.63 -8.65
N GLY A 325 -19.19 15.68 -9.22
CA GLY A 325 -18.83 16.87 -8.47
C GLY A 325 -20.03 17.48 -7.75
N THR A 326 -21.18 17.59 -8.43
CA THR A 326 -22.41 18.17 -7.88
C THR A 326 -22.88 17.44 -6.62
N ARG A 327 -22.86 16.11 -6.61
CA ARG A 327 -23.15 15.30 -5.43
C ARG A 327 -22.10 15.47 -4.36
N LEU A 328 -20.81 15.43 -4.69
CA LEU A 328 -19.78 15.66 -3.70
C LEU A 328 -19.96 17.02 -3.02
N TYR A 329 -20.29 18.05 -3.80
CA TYR A 329 -20.57 19.38 -3.29
C TYR A 329 -21.78 19.40 -2.37
N ASN A 330 -22.91 18.87 -2.82
CA ASN A 330 -24.17 18.88 -2.08
C ASN A 330 -24.16 17.95 -0.85
N GLU A 331 -23.45 16.82 -0.91
CA GLU A 331 -23.46 15.78 0.13
C GLU A 331 -22.37 16.02 1.18
N ILE A 332 -21.23 16.63 0.81
CA ILE A 332 -20.06 16.85 1.68
C ILE A 332 -19.71 18.33 1.80
N LEU A 333 -19.38 18.99 0.69
CA LEU A 333 -18.68 20.30 0.73
C LEU A 333 -19.54 21.42 1.32
N ILE A 334 -20.83 21.48 1.00
CA ILE A 334 -21.75 22.48 1.54
C ILE A 334 -21.86 22.40 3.07
N HIS A 335 -21.53 21.24 3.66
CA HIS A 335 -21.54 21.01 5.10
C HIS A 335 -20.18 21.25 5.77
N MET A 336 -19.13 21.59 5.01
CA MET A 336 -17.75 21.79 5.50
C MET A 336 -17.18 23.17 5.12
N PRO A 337 -17.76 24.28 5.61
CA PRO A 337 -17.38 25.63 5.18
C PRO A 337 -15.96 26.05 5.57
N GLN A 338 -15.30 25.33 6.49
CA GLN A 338 -13.94 25.64 6.95
C GLN A 338 -12.84 24.91 6.18
N LEU A 339 -13.22 24.06 5.23
CA LEU A 339 -12.28 23.19 4.53
C LEU A 339 -11.35 24.00 3.63
N ARG A 340 -10.05 23.97 3.95
CA ARG A 340 -8.96 24.48 3.12
C ARG A 340 -8.53 23.33 2.21
N VAL A 341 -8.83 23.51 0.94
CA VAL A 341 -8.93 22.41 -0.02
C VAL A 341 -7.57 21.74 -0.31
N ARG A 342 -7.51 20.42 -0.08
CA ARG A 342 -6.58 19.45 -0.70
C ARG A 342 -7.35 18.13 -0.84
N PHE A 343 -7.94 17.83 -2.01
CA PHE A 343 -8.67 16.58 -2.19
C PHE A 343 -7.73 15.44 -2.60
N GLY A 344 -8.05 14.25 -2.09
CA GLY A 344 -7.47 12.99 -2.52
C GLY A 344 -8.23 12.40 -3.72
N SER A 345 -7.84 11.19 -4.11
CA SER A 345 -8.37 10.50 -5.30
C SER A 345 -9.70 9.80 -5.04
N PHE A 346 -10.68 9.93 -5.94
CA PHE A 346 -11.91 9.14 -5.90
C PHE A 346 -11.87 8.08 -7.00
N GLU A 347 -11.83 6.82 -6.59
CA GLU A 347 -12.07 5.67 -7.45
C GLU A 347 -13.54 5.25 -7.31
N THR A 348 -14.29 5.26 -8.40
CA THR A 348 -15.67 4.76 -8.39
C THR A 348 -15.76 3.55 -9.29
N ARG A 349 -16.04 2.39 -8.67
CA ARG A 349 -16.28 1.11 -9.33
C ARG A 349 -17.77 0.90 -9.49
N ILE A 350 -18.29 1.21 -10.68
CA ILE A 350 -19.70 0.97 -10.99
C ILE A 350 -19.83 -0.46 -11.50
N LEU A 351 -20.35 -1.36 -10.64
CA LEU A 351 -20.54 -2.77 -11.00
C LEU A 351 -21.78 -3.00 -11.86
N HIS A 352 -22.83 -2.18 -11.73
CA HIS A 352 -24.04 -2.23 -12.55
C HIS A 352 -24.51 -0.83 -12.92
N TRP A 353 -24.19 -0.41 -14.16
CA TRP A 353 -24.66 0.87 -14.69
C TRP A 353 -26.06 0.72 -15.27
N ASN A 354 -27.08 1.17 -14.52
CA ASN A 354 -28.39 1.42 -15.12
C ASN A 354 -28.35 2.76 -15.84
N TYR A 355 -28.02 2.71 -17.14
CA TYR A 355 -28.27 3.62 -18.28
C TYR A 355 -28.81 5.06 -18.07
N THR A 356 -28.42 5.80 -17.03
CA THR A 356 -28.80 7.21 -16.89
C THR A 356 -27.63 8.17 -17.02
N ILE A 357 -27.92 9.21 -17.81
CA ILE A 357 -27.18 10.41 -18.20
C ILE A 357 -26.27 10.97 -17.10
N PHE A 358 -25.03 11.34 -17.46
CA PHE A 358 -24.17 12.21 -16.65
C PHE A 358 -24.89 13.53 -16.37
N PRO A 359 -25.22 13.85 -15.11
CA PRO A 359 -25.61 15.21 -14.76
C PRO A 359 -24.39 16.12 -14.96
N ILE A 360 -24.66 17.32 -15.47
CA ILE A 360 -23.68 18.38 -15.68
C ILE A 360 -23.05 18.71 -14.33
N ALA A 361 -21.71 18.66 -14.26
CA ALA A 361 -20.98 19.20 -13.13
C ALA A 361 -20.97 20.73 -13.25
N GLU A 362 -21.76 21.42 -12.43
CA GLU A 362 -21.66 22.88 -12.29
C GLU A 362 -20.37 23.27 -11.54
N GLU A 363 -19.87 24.48 -11.80
CA GLU A 363 -18.59 25.01 -11.32
C GLU A 363 -18.35 24.80 -9.81
N ILE A 364 -17.39 23.94 -9.48
CA ILE A 364 -16.85 23.84 -8.11
C ILE A 364 -15.47 24.49 -8.11
N ASN A 365 -15.39 25.80 -7.91
CA ASN A 365 -14.14 26.55 -7.99
C ASN A 365 -13.12 26.19 -6.90
N GLY A 366 -11.91 25.76 -7.30
CA GLY A 366 -10.74 25.66 -6.42
C GLY A 366 -10.26 24.25 -6.04
N PHE A 367 -10.66 23.22 -6.78
CA PHE A 367 -10.45 21.82 -6.42
C PHE A 367 -9.54 21.11 -7.44
N GLU A 368 -8.72 20.15 -7.00
CA GLU A 368 -8.06 19.18 -7.87
C GLU A 368 -8.80 17.86 -7.69
N PHE A 369 -9.39 17.35 -8.77
CA PHE A 369 -10.09 16.06 -8.76
C PHE A 369 -9.25 15.01 -9.47
N CYS A 370 -9.17 13.82 -8.87
CA CYS A 370 -8.80 12.59 -9.55
C CYS A 370 -10.03 11.68 -9.62
N ILE A 371 -10.38 11.27 -10.83
CA ILE A 371 -11.46 10.30 -11.08
C ILE A 371 -10.80 9.02 -11.58
N SER A 372 -10.95 7.93 -10.85
CA SER A 372 -10.66 6.58 -11.35
C SER A 372 -11.96 5.87 -11.72
N VAL A 373 -12.15 5.56 -13.01
CA VAL A 373 -13.30 4.80 -13.52
C VAL A 373 -12.86 3.38 -13.81
N LEU A 374 -13.39 2.44 -13.02
CA LEU A 374 -13.18 1.02 -13.21
C LEU A 374 -14.53 0.37 -13.51
N HIS A 375 -14.67 -0.18 -14.72
CA HIS A 375 -15.89 -0.84 -15.15
C HIS A 375 -15.58 -2.29 -15.52
N PHE A 376 -16.12 -3.24 -14.77
CA PHE A 376 -16.05 -4.66 -15.13
C PHE A 376 -17.18 -4.97 -16.11
N TRP A 377 -16.81 -5.23 -17.37
CA TRP A 377 -17.75 -5.57 -18.43
C TRP A 377 -18.40 -6.95 -18.17
N ASP A 378 -19.75 -7.05 -18.18
CA ASP A 378 -20.48 -8.31 -18.46
C ASP A 378 -20.86 -8.37 -19.96
N SER A 379 -20.29 -9.33 -20.70
CA SER A 379 -20.19 -9.38 -22.17
C SER A 379 -21.52 -9.50 -22.92
N LYS A 380 -22.64 -9.43 -22.22
CA LYS A 380 -23.97 -9.81 -22.73
C LYS A 380 -24.96 -8.68 -22.96
N THR A 381 -24.72 -7.46 -22.49
CA THR A 381 -25.62 -6.34 -22.76
C THR A 381 -25.23 -5.57 -24.03
N LYS A 382 -26.06 -5.74 -25.07
CA LYS A 382 -25.91 -5.19 -26.42
C LYS A 382 -25.88 -3.66 -26.48
N GLN A 383 -25.17 -3.15 -27.50
CA GLN A 383 -25.15 -1.80 -28.05
C GLN A 383 -26.40 -0.96 -27.72
N PHE A 384 -26.21 0.09 -26.92
CA PHE A 384 -27.22 1.14 -26.71
C PHE A 384 -26.99 2.32 -27.66
N GLN A 385 -28.10 2.91 -28.14
CA GLN A 385 -28.13 4.06 -29.03
C GLN A 385 -27.86 5.36 -28.23
N TYR A 386 -26.61 5.82 -28.23
CA TYR A 386 -26.16 7.01 -27.50
C TYR A 386 -26.14 8.30 -28.35
N ASN A 387 -27.21 8.55 -29.12
CA ASN A 387 -27.25 9.68 -30.06
C ASN A 387 -27.80 10.99 -29.49
N GLN A 388 -27.97 11.16 -28.16
CA GLN A 388 -28.78 12.28 -27.64
C GLN A 388 -28.18 13.11 -26.49
N LEU A 389 -26.89 13.00 -26.18
CA LEU A 389 -26.25 14.04 -25.35
C LEU A 389 -25.82 15.18 -26.26
N HIS A 390 -26.68 16.20 -26.39
CA HIS A 390 -26.40 17.41 -27.17
C HIS A 390 -25.53 18.43 -26.44
N SER A 391 -25.24 18.22 -25.15
CA SER A 391 -24.41 19.12 -24.33
C SER A 391 -23.05 18.51 -24.04
N ILE A 392 -21.99 19.25 -24.34
CA ILE A 392 -20.63 18.94 -23.90
C ILE A 392 -20.60 19.04 -22.37
N VAL A 393 -20.12 17.99 -21.69
CA VAL A 393 -19.96 17.99 -20.24
C VAL A 393 -18.59 18.55 -19.88
N GLU A 394 -18.54 19.61 -19.08
CA GLU A 394 -17.27 20.23 -18.68
C GLU A 394 -16.82 19.74 -17.30
N PHE A 395 -15.53 19.42 -17.18
CA PHE A 395 -14.87 19.11 -15.92
C PHE A 395 -13.73 20.11 -15.68
N PRO A 396 -14.03 21.33 -15.17
CA PRO A 396 -13.08 22.43 -15.16
C PRO A 396 -11.88 22.23 -14.21
N HIS A 397 -11.97 21.22 -13.35
CA HIS A 397 -11.06 20.98 -12.22
C HIS A 397 -10.46 19.57 -12.19
N LEU A 398 -10.76 18.72 -13.19
CA LEU A 398 -10.17 17.39 -13.29
C LEU A 398 -8.69 17.51 -13.66
N ALA A 399 -7.81 17.16 -12.73
CA ALA A 399 -6.36 17.25 -12.90
C ALA A 399 -5.73 15.91 -13.26
N SER A 400 -6.33 14.82 -12.79
CA SER A 400 -5.89 13.44 -13.04
C SER A 400 -7.11 12.58 -13.41
N LEU A 401 -6.98 11.74 -14.43
CA LEU A 401 -8.03 10.82 -14.87
C LEU A 401 -7.41 9.43 -14.99
N ASN A 402 -7.89 8.48 -14.18
CA ASN A 402 -7.54 7.08 -14.32
C ASN A 402 -8.75 6.34 -14.93
N VAL A 403 -8.57 5.81 -16.13
CA VAL A 403 -9.52 4.98 -16.85
C VAL A 403 -8.86 3.63 -17.20
N ARG A 404 -7.92 3.19 -16.35
CA ARG A 404 -7.27 1.89 -16.45
C ARG A 404 -8.32 0.81 -16.20
N ARG A 405 -8.44 -0.13 -17.13
CA ARG A 405 -9.49 -1.17 -17.20
C ARG A 405 -10.91 -0.61 -17.39
N ALA A 406 -11.07 0.67 -17.75
CA ALA A 406 -12.34 1.16 -18.23
C ALA A 406 -12.63 0.58 -19.61
N ASP A 407 -13.91 0.43 -19.95
CA ASP A 407 -14.26 0.10 -21.32
C ASP A 407 -13.82 1.20 -22.29
N VAL A 408 -13.42 0.80 -23.50
CA VAL A 408 -12.99 1.70 -24.59
C VAL A 408 -14.01 2.82 -24.85
N TYR A 409 -15.30 2.55 -24.65
CA TYR A 409 -16.36 3.54 -24.79
C TYR A 409 -16.24 4.70 -23.78
N TYR A 410 -15.91 4.42 -22.51
CA TYR A 410 -15.73 5.47 -21.50
C TYR A 410 -14.47 6.27 -21.77
N VAL A 411 -13.39 5.61 -22.18
CA VAL A 411 -12.17 6.29 -22.64
C VAL A 411 -12.52 7.23 -23.79
N GLU A 412 -13.36 6.81 -24.74
CA GLU A 412 -13.85 7.68 -25.82
C GLU A 412 -14.66 8.86 -25.29
N GLN A 413 -15.55 8.65 -24.31
CA GLN A 413 -16.36 9.73 -23.75
C GLN A 413 -15.50 10.83 -23.10
N PHE A 414 -14.51 10.46 -22.29
CA PHE A 414 -13.65 11.44 -21.61
C PHE A 414 -12.62 12.08 -22.54
N LEU A 415 -12.10 11.35 -23.52
CA LEU A 415 -11.08 11.93 -24.41
C LEU A 415 -11.69 12.71 -25.57
N ASN A 416 -12.92 12.43 -25.99
CA ASN A 416 -13.57 13.15 -27.08
C ASN A 416 -14.07 14.55 -26.64
N THR A 417 -13.49 15.59 -27.23
CA THR A 417 -13.80 17.00 -26.96
C THR A 417 -15.22 17.43 -27.32
N GLU A 418 -15.87 16.69 -28.23
CA GLU A 418 -17.27 16.91 -28.60
C GLU A 418 -18.24 16.35 -27.54
N LYS A 419 -17.74 15.51 -26.62
CA LYS A 419 -18.51 14.92 -25.53
C LYS A 419 -18.15 15.53 -24.18
N THR A 420 -16.86 15.77 -23.94
CA THR A 420 -16.36 16.30 -22.67
C THR A 420 -15.29 17.37 -22.85
N HIS A 421 -15.27 18.37 -21.97
CA HIS A 421 -14.23 19.39 -21.92
C HIS A 421 -13.39 19.27 -20.65
N LEU A 422 -12.10 18.93 -20.79
CA LEU A 422 -11.19 18.67 -19.67
C LEU A 422 -10.04 19.70 -19.62
N PRO A 423 -10.27 20.99 -19.31
CA PRO A 423 -9.28 22.06 -19.43
C PRO A 423 -8.04 21.93 -18.55
N ARG A 424 -8.11 21.15 -17.47
CA ARG A 424 -7.01 21.00 -16.49
C ARG A 424 -6.41 19.60 -16.41
N LEU A 425 -6.77 18.70 -17.32
CA LEU A 425 -6.27 17.33 -17.28
C LEU A 425 -4.76 17.31 -17.49
N THR A 426 -3.99 17.04 -16.44
CA THR A 426 -2.52 16.95 -16.47
C THR A 426 -1.99 15.54 -16.37
N GLU A 427 -2.78 14.60 -15.86
CA GLU A 427 -2.38 13.20 -15.70
C GLU A 427 -3.49 12.29 -16.23
N LEU A 428 -3.12 11.33 -17.06
CA LEU A 428 -4.03 10.34 -17.63
C LEU A 428 -3.43 8.95 -17.43
N GLU A 429 -4.13 8.09 -16.70
CA GLU A 429 -3.82 6.67 -16.59
C GLU A 429 -4.84 5.87 -17.40
N VAL A 430 -4.40 5.12 -18.41
CA VAL A 430 -5.31 4.46 -19.38
C VAL A 430 -4.65 3.21 -19.97
N ASP A 431 -5.42 2.20 -20.36
CA ASP A 431 -4.86 1.07 -21.12
C ASP A 431 -4.39 1.52 -22.50
N TYR A 432 -3.19 1.08 -22.90
CA TYR A 432 -2.58 1.49 -24.17
C TYR A 432 -3.48 1.18 -25.37
N ASP A 433 -4.05 -0.02 -25.43
CA ASP A 433 -4.90 -0.46 -26.55
C ASP A 433 -6.18 0.38 -26.66
N ASN A 434 -6.77 0.74 -25.51
CA ASN A 434 -7.94 1.62 -25.46
C ASN A 434 -7.58 3.02 -25.93
N LEU A 435 -6.45 3.57 -25.49
CA LEU A 435 -5.98 4.88 -25.91
C LEU A 435 -5.72 4.92 -27.42
N VAL A 436 -5.02 3.93 -27.97
CA VAL A 436 -4.76 3.80 -29.41
C VAL A 436 -6.06 3.70 -30.20
N THR A 437 -6.99 2.86 -29.75
CA THR A 437 -8.30 2.68 -30.40
C THR A 437 -9.11 3.97 -30.41
N VAL A 438 -9.25 4.63 -29.26
CA VAL A 438 -10.06 5.85 -29.11
C VAL A 438 -9.48 7.02 -29.90
N THR A 439 -8.15 7.11 -29.95
CA THR A 439 -7.45 8.20 -30.63
C THR A 439 -7.20 7.92 -32.12
N ASP A 440 -7.63 6.75 -32.63
CA ASP A 440 -7.31 6.27 -33.98
C ASP A 440 -5.81 6.39 -34.29
N ASN A 441 -4.99 5.71 -33.49
CA ASN A 441 -3.52 5.84 -33.50
C ASN A 441 -3.06 7.31 -33.39
N PHE A 442 -3.66 8.08 -32.49
CA PHE A 442 -3.38 9.51 -32.27
C PHE A 442 -3.64 10.43 -33.47
N THR A 443 -4.44 9.99 -34.44
CA THR A 443 -4.82 10.80 -35.62
C THR A 443 -6.19 11.45 -35.51
N ARG A 444 -7.03 11.02 -34.56
CA ARG A 444 -8.39 11.53 -34.39
C ARG A 444 -8.41 12.93 -33.78
N ASP A 445 -8.83 13.93 -34.56
CA ASP A 445 -8.88 15.33 -34.11
C ASP A 445 -9.84 15.55 -32.92
N ALA A 446 -10.94 14.78 -32.86
CA ALA A 446 -11.92 14.88 -31.77
C ALA A 446 -11.35 14.55 -30.38
N THR A 447 -10.24 13.81 -30.28
CA THR A 447 -9.61 13.51 -28.97
C THR A 447 -8.41 14.41 -28.66
N ARG A 448 -7.88 15.08 -29.68
CA ARG A 448 -6.64 15.85 -29.60
C ARG A 448 -6.72 16.99 -28.56
N GLY A 449 -7.87 17.67 -28.43
CA GLY A 449 -7.97 18.83 -27.54
C GLY A 449 -7.90 18.50 -26.04
N ASN A 450 -8.44 17.35 -25.61
CA ASN A 450 -8.28 16.89 -24.22
C ASN A 450 -6.90 16.25 -24.02
N CYS A 451 -6.44 15.41 -24.95
CA CYS A 451 -5.12 14.76 -24.85
C CYS A 451 -3.94 15.76 -24.84
N ALA A 452 -4.05 16.90 -25.54
CA ALA A 452 -2.97 17.90 -25.59
C ALA A 452 -2.65 18.55 -24.23
N LYS A 453 -3.55 18.44 -23.25
CA LYS A 453 -3.40 19.01 -21.90
C LYS A 453 -2.64 18.07 -20.97
N VAL A 454 -2.64 16.77 -21.27
CA VAL A 454 -1.99 15.71 -20.49
C VAL A 454 -0.48 15.93 -20.47
N LYS A 455 0.10 16.00 -19.27
CA LYS A 455 1.54 16.11 -19.00
C LYS A 455 2.14 14.77 -18.60
N TRP A 456 1.37 13.93 -17.93
CA TRP A 456 1.76 12.61 -17.46
C TRP A 456 0.81 11.59 -18.05
N LEU A 457 1.35 10.67 -18.83
CA LEU A 457 0.59 9.52 -19.32
C LEU A 457 1.16 8.27 -18.68
N ILE A 458 0.28 7.52 -18.02
CA ILE A 458 0.58 6.28 -17.34
C ILE A 458 -0.23 5.20 -18.04
N PHE A 459 0.40 4.10 -18.42
CA PHE A 459 -0.30 2.96 -19.00
C PHE A 459 0.42 1.69 -18.62
N GLU A 460 -0.35 0.61 -18.44
CA GLU A 460 0.19 -0.72 -18.24
C GLU A 460 0.63 -1.25 -19.61
N ILE A 461 1.93 -1.46 -19.80
CA ILE A 461 2.42 -2.08 -21.02
C ILE A 461 2.38 -3.59 -20.81
N THR A 462 1.42 -4.26 -21.42
CA THR A 462 1.59 -5.67 -21.77
C THR A 462 2.61 -5.72 -22.91
N ILE A 463 3.87 -6.06 -22.61
CA ILE A 463 4.95 -6.12 -23.61
C ILE A 463 4.71 -7.33 -24.53
N GLU A 464 3.80 -7.18 -25.50
CA GLU A 464 3.93 -7.85 -26.78
C GLU A 464 4.68 -6.88 -27.70
N TYR A 465 5.88 -7.27 -28.15
CA TYR A 465 6.78 -6.43 -28.95
C TYR A 465 6.11 -5.84 -30.21
N SER A 466 5.44 -4.70 -30.08
CA SER A 466 5.02 -3.88 -31.21
C SER A 466 6.03 -2.75 -31.43
N ARG A 467 6.63 -2.72 -32.64
CA ARG A 467 7.53 -1.65 -33.08
C ARG A 467 6.82 -0.28 -33.19
N ASP A 468 5.49 -0.25 -33.12
CA ASP A 468 4.69 0.93 -33.39
C ASP A 468 4.69 1.95 -32.24
N VAL A 469 4.95 1.49 -31.00
CA VAL A 469 5.01 2.34 -29.80
C VAL A 469 6.12 3.39 -29.92
N HIS A 470 7.31 2.98 -30.36
CA HIS A 470 8.46 3.88 -30.50
C HIS A 470 8.28 4.93 -31.60
N VAL A 471 7.67 4.55 -32.73
CA VAL A 471 7.56 5.43 -33.90
C VAL A 471 6.48 6.51 -33.69
N THR A 472 5.39 6.16 -33.00
CA THR A 472 4.23 7.05 -32.84
C THR A 472 4.48 8.10 -31.75
N PHE A 473 5.05 7.72 -30.61
CA PHE A 473 5.32 8.66 -29.50
C PHE A 473 6.38 9.72 -29.83
N LEU A 474 7.38 9.36 -30.67
CA LEU A 474 8.38 10.31 -31.15
C LEU A 474 7.80 11.39 -32.08
N ARG A 475 6.69 11.12 -32.78
CA ARG A 475 6.05 12.10 -33.68
C ARG A 475 5.17 13.11 -32.96
N CYS A 476 4.63 12.79 -31.78
CA CYS A 476 3.67 13.64 -31.09
C CYS A 476 4.29 14.71 -30.16
N LYS A 477 5.62 14.85 -30.06
CA LYS A 477 6.35 15.62 -29.01
C LYS A 477 6.18 15.05 -27.59
N TRP A 478 5.95 13.75 -27.44
CA TRP A 478 5.84 13.15 -26.10
C TRP A 478 7.25 12.71 -25.69
N ASN A 479 7.76 13.19 -24.54
CA ASN A 479 9.10 12.82 -24.10
C ASN A 479 9.05 11.49 -23.34
N TYR A 480 9.38 10.43 -24.07
CA TYR A 480 9.57 9.11 -23.51
C TYR A 480 10.76 9.11 -22.56
N PHE A 481 10.51 9.03 -21.25
CA PHE A 481 11.55 8.83 -20.24
C PHE A 481 11.49 7.39 -19.76
N HIS A 482 12.54 6.63 -20.07
CA HIS A 482 12.71 5.26 -19.63
C HIS A 482 13.52 5.25 -18.34
N TYR A 483 12.95 4.71 -17.25
CA TYR A 483 13.74 4.25 -16.11
C TYR A 483 13.88 2.74 -16.23
N LEU A 484 15.07 2.24 -16.59
CA LEU A 484 15.39 0.81 -16.56
C LEU A 484 16.69 0.62 -15.77
N ASN A 485 16.59 -0.12 -14.67
CA ASN A 485 17.74 -0.82 -14.10
C ASN A 485 17.95 -2.13 -14.89
N LYS A 486 19.22 -2.44 -15.14
CA LYS A 486 19.70 -3.44 -16.11
C LYS A 486 19.75 -4.84 -15.49
N MET A 487 19.04 -5.83 -16.07
CA MET A 487 19.53 -7.17 -16.50
C MET A 487 18.39 -8.20 -16.73
N ASN A 488 18.33 -8.70 -17.97
CA ASN A 488 17.95 -10.05 -18.44
C ASN A 488 16.66 -10.76 -17.94
N ASN A 489 15.57 -10.51 -18.67
CA ASN A 489 14.83 -11.48 -19.49
C ASN A 489 14.72 -12.95 -19.02
N LYS A 490 13.61 -13.30 -18.37
CA LYS A 490 12.61 -14.31 -18.78
C LYS A 490 11.71 -14.63 -17.59
N ASN A 491 10.60 -13.90 -17.48
CA ASN A 491 9.26 -14.34 -17.07
C ASN A 491 8.39 -13.09 -16.88
N SER A 492 7.11 -13.22 -17.22
CA SER A 492 6.09 -12.17 -17.19
C SER A 492 6.00 -11.51 -15.80
N SER A 493 6.60 -10.33 -15.65
CA SER A 493 6.22 -9.33 -14.66
C SER A 493 5.59 -8.14 -15.37
N VAL A 494 4.48 -7.65 -14.83
CA VAL A 494 3.83 -6.41 -15.24
C VAL A 494 4.79 -5.25 -14.93
N PHE A 495 5.09 -4.41 -15.92
CA PHE A 495 5.87 -3.19 -15.75
C PHE A 495 4.95 -1.97 -15.87
N GLU A 496 5.14 -1.00 -14.96
CA GLU A 496 4.46 0.30 -15.01
C GLU A 496 5.42 1.34 -15.61
N ASP A 497 5.05 1.94 -16.74
CA ASP A 497 5.86 2.97 -17.41
C ASP A 497 5.20 4.35 -17.24
N ARG A 498 6.04 5.37 -16.94
CA ARG A 498 5.61 6.77 -16.85
C ARG A 498 6.23 7.59 -17.97
N VAL A 499 5.38 8.14 -18.85
CA VAL A 499 5.83 9.00 -19.96
C VAL A 499 5.52 10.46 -19.66
N ARG A 500 6.53 11.32 -19.75
CA ARG A 500 6.39 12.78 -19.56
C ARG A 500 6.17 13.47 -20.90
N VAL A 501 5.08 14.21 -21.05
CA VAL A 501 4.83 15.02 -22.26
C VAL A 501 5.51 16.38 -22.07
N ASN A 502 6.44 16.77 -22.97
CA ASN A 502 6.92 18.17 -23.01
C ASN A 502 6.28 18.86 -24.22
N GLN A 503 5.64 20.00 -23.98
CA GLN A 503 4.95 20.79 -25.01
C GLN A 503 5.91 21.60 -25.89
#